data_AF-A0A8T7FHK7-F1
#
_entry.id   AF-A0A8T7FHK7-F1
#
_cell.length_a   1.000
_cell.length_b   1.000
_cell.length_c   1.000
_cell.angle_alpha   90.00
_cell.angle_beta   90.00
_cell.angle_gamma   90.00
#
_symmetry.space_group_name_H-M   'P 1'
#
loop_
_entity.id
_entity.type
_entity.pdbx_description
1 polymer ?
#
loop_
_entity_poly.entity_id
_entity_poly.type
_entity_poly.pdbx_seq_one_letter_code
_entity_poly.pdbx_strand_id
1 'polypeptide(L)' 'MKKRLVYIGKFGVGQTVYLNDESSLAHGRSGVVTEINLSGKGYPYRVNFGVTHAYYPEEELSANPISKSQQTRNEL' A
#
# COMPACT_ATOMS: atom_id res chain seq x y z
N MET A 1 16.65 -29.62 4.49
CA MET A 1 15.51 -28.75 4.86
C MET A 1 15.40 -27.62 3.84
N LYS A 2 14.34 -27.59 3.02
CA LYS A 2 14.11 -26.45 2.09
C LYS A 2 13.68 -25.24 2.90
N LYS A 3 14.47 -24.15 2.89
CA LYS A 3 14.07 -22.86 3.46
C LYS A 3 12.83 -22.37 2.70
N ARG A 4 11.66 -22.37 3.34
CA ARG A 4 10.49 -21.65 2.81
C ARG A 4 10.85 -20.17 2.89
N LEU A 5 10.99 -19.52 1.73
CA LEU A 5 10.96 -18.07 1.65
C LEU A 5 9.54 -17.65 2.04
N VAL A 6 9.36 -17.31 3.31
CA VAL A 6 8.16 -16.63 3.77
C VAL A 6 8.27 -15.22 3.22
N TYR A 7 7.45 -14.89 2.22
CA TYR A 7 7.30 -13.49 1.83
C TYR A 7 6.75 -12.75 3.04
N ILE A 8 7.60 -11.90 3.63
CA ILE A 8 7.28 -11.15 4.85
C ILE A 8 6.50 -9.87 4.56
N GLY A 9 6.43 -9.43 3.29
CA GLY A 9 5.79 -8.17 2.88
C GLY A 9 6.36 -6.93 3.59
N LYS A 10 5.98 -5.73 3.15
CA LYS A 10 6.22 -4.49 3.90
C LYS A 10 5.18 -4.21 4.97
N PHE A 11 3.95 -4.71 4.79
CA PHE A 11 2.80 -4.32 5.62
C PHE A 11 2.08 -5.53 6.21
N GLY A 12 1.51 -5.35 7.41
CA GLY A 12 0.70 -6.36 8.10
C GLY A 12 -0.80 -6.07 8.05
N VAL A 13 -1.65 -7.11 8.21
CA VAL A 13 -3.10 -6.92 8.43
C VAL A 13 -3.33 -6.11 9.70
N GLY A 14 -4.24 -5.14 9.64
CA GLY A 14 -4.52 -4.18 10.70
C GLY A 14 -3.61 -2.95 10.69
N GLN A 15 -2.56 -2.93 9.88
CA GLN A 15 -1.67 -1.77 9.77
C GLN A 15 -2.33 -0.63 8.99
N THR A 16 -2.11 0.60 9.46
CA THR A 16 -2.44 1.81 8.71
C THR A 16 -1.37 2.08 7.65
N VAL A 17 -1.81 2.31 6.42
CA VAL A 17 -0.97 2.66 5.26
C VAL A 17 -1.58 3.84 4.52
N TYR A 18 -0.80 4.49 3.65
CA TYR A 18 -1.22 5.61 2.82
C TYR A 18 -1.08 5.26 1.34
N LEU A 19 -2.01 5.73 0.50
CA LEU A 19 -1.99 5.46 -0.94
C LEU A 19 -1.20 6.52 -1.70
N ASN A 20 -0.16 6.10 -2.40
CA ASN A 20 0.74 6.94 -3.20
C ASN A 20 0.29 7.13 -4.66
N ASP A 21 -0.67 6.35 -5.15
CA ASP A 21 -1.17 6.49 -6.52
C ASP A 21 -1.93 7.82 -6.71
N GLU A 22 -1.34 8.74 -7.48
CA GLU A 22 -1.89 10.07 -7.78
C GLU A 22 -3.14 10.03 -8.64
N SER A 23 -3.37 8.93 -9.38
CA SER A 23 -4.57 8.78 -10.22
C SER A 23 -5.81 8.37 -9.41
N SER A 24 -5.62 7.93 -8.16
CA SER A 24 -6.70 7.46 -7.29
C SER A 24 -7.38 8.58 -6.53
N LEU A 25 -8.70 8.47 -6.36
CA LEU A 25 -9.47 9.32 -5.45
C LEU A 25 -9.07 9.16 -3.97
N ALA A 26 -8.32 8.09 -3.64
CA ALA A 26 -7.79 7.84 -2.31
C ALA A 26 -6.33 8.31 -2.15
N HIS A 27 -5.73 8.98 -3.15
CA HIS A 27 -4.37 9.49 -3.06
C HIS A 27 -4.12 10.28 -1.77
N GLY A 28 -3.04 9.97 -1.06
CA GLY A 28 -2.63 10.59 0.20
C GLY A 28 -3.50 10.25 1.42
N ARG A 29 -4.60 9.50 1.25
CA ARG A 29 -5.46 9.09 2.37
C ARG A 29 -4.85 7.91 3.12
N SER A 30 -5.14 7.83 4.42
CA SER A 30 -4.86 6.65 5.22
C SER A 30 -5.95 5.59 5.04
N GLY A 31 -5.53 4.33 5.08
CA GLY A 31 -6.40 3.16 5.05
C GLY A 31 -5.82 2.02 5.89
N VAL A 32 -6.62 0.99 6.13
CA VAL A 32 -6.21 -0.17 6.94
C VAL A 32 -6.08 -1.39 6.05
N VAL A 33 -4.96 -2.10 6.16
CA VAL A 33 -4.78 -3.40 5.48
C VAL A 33 -5.75 -4.40 6.10
N THR A 34 -6.69 -4.91 5.31
CA THR A 34 -7.69 -5.87 5.78
C THR A 34 -7.32 -7.31 5.45
N GLU A 35 -6.50 -7.53 4.42
CA GLU A 35 -6.15 -8.87 3.93
C GLU A 35 -4.80 -8.84 3.20
N ILE A 36 -4.05 -9.95 3.26
CA ILE A 36 -2.83 -10.16 2.47
C ILE A 36 -3.03 -11.42 1.62
N ASN A 37 -3.11 -11.25 0.30
CA ASN A 37 -3.22 -12.34 -0.66
C ASN A 37 -1.86 -12.61 -1.32
N LEU A 38 -1.15 -13.63 -0.85
CA LEU A 38 0.17 -14.03 -1.36
C LEU A 38 0.13 -14.62 -2.78
N SER A 39 -1.06 -14.98 -3.27
CA SER A 39 -1.26 -15.41 -4.66
C SER A 39 -1.62 -14.24 -5.60
N GLY A 40 -1.90 -13.06 -5.03
CA GLY A 40 -2.17 -11.84 -5.77
C GLY A 40 -0.92 -11.42 -6.54
N LYS A 41 -0.89 -11.68 -7.84
CA LYS A 41 0.23 -11.34 -8.73
C LYS A 41 0.46 -9.82 -8.73
N GLY A 42 1.37 -9.34 -7.90
CA GLY A 42 1.74 -7.92 -7.80
C GLY A 42 0.84 -7.08 -6.88
N TYR A 43 -0.35 -7.55 -6.51
CA TYR A 43 -1.30 -6.80 -5.68
C TYR A 43 -1.64 -7.56 -4.38
N PRO A 44 -0.69 -7.71 -3.46
CA PRO A 44 -0.88 -8.58 -2.30
C PRO A 44 -1.75 -7.94 -1.21
N TYR A 45 -1.90 -6.61 -1.15
CA TYR A 45 -2.53 -5.94 -0.01
C TYR A 45 -3.95 -5.49 -0.32
N ARG A 46 -4.95 -6.03 0.38
CA ARG A 46 -6.30 -5.47 0.35
C ARG A 46 -6.40 -4.37 1.40
N VAL A 47 -6.73 -3.15 0.99
CA VAL A 47 -6.76 -1.98 1.87
C VAL A 47 -8.10 -1.28 1.80
N ASN A 48 -8.65 -0.92 2.95
CA ASN A 48 -9.86 -0.12 3.06
C ASN A 48 -9.51 1.35 3.39
N PHE A 49 -9.73 2.24 2.43
CA PHE A 49 -9.56 3.70 2.56
C PHE A 49 -10.87 4.43 2.88
N GLY A 50 -11.93 3.70 3.22
CA GLY A 50 -13.29 4.20 3.48
C GLY A 50 -14.07 4.53 2.20
N VAL A 51 -13.40 5.03 1.17
CA VAL A 51 -13.99 5.31 -0.16
C VAL A 51 -13.70 4.22 -1.19
N THR A 52 -12.57 3.53 -1.02
CA THR A 52 -12.15 2.41 -1.87
C THR A 52 -11.74 1.24 -1.00
N HIS A 53 -12.09 0.02 -1.43
CA HIS A 53 -11.68 -1.22 -0.79
C HIS A 53 -11.20 -2.22 -1.83
N ALA A 54 -9.94 -2.11 -2.21
CA ALA A 54 -9.35 -2.83 -3.33
C ALA A 54 -7.99 -3.45 -2.97
N TYR A 55 -7.44 -4.22 -3.89
CA TYR A 55 -6.09 -4.76 -3.80
C TYR A 55 -5.09 -3.77 -4.42
N TYR A 56 -3.99 -3.55 -3.73
CA TYR A 56 -2.95 -2.61 -4.09
C TYR A 56 -1.59 -3.31 -4.13
N PRO A 57 -0.71 -2.86 -5.04
CA PRO A 57 0.67 -3.31 -5.07
C PRO A 57 1.46 -2.67 -3.93
N GLU A 58 2.61 -3.25 -3.62
CA GLU A 58 3.40 -2.81 -2.46
C GLU A 58 3.98 -1.40 -2.66
N GLU A 59 4.35 -1.05 -3.88
CA GLU A 59 4.96 0.23 -4.27
C GLU A 59 3.99 1.42 -4.16
N GLU A 60 2.68 1.18 -4.29
CA GLU A 60 1.66 2.23 -4.16
C GLU A 60 1.31 2.51 -2.70
N LEU A 61 1.82 1.73 -1.74
CA LEU A 61 1.53 1.91 -0.33
C LEU A 61 2.74 2.45 0.44
N SER A 62 2.49 3.31 1.41
CA SER A 62 3.51 3.81 2.33
C SER A 62 3.06 3.69 3.78
N ALA A 63 4.02 3.46 4.69
CA ALA A 63 3.75 3.47 6.13
C ALA A 63 3.64 4.89 6.72
N ASN A 64 4.11 5.89 5.97
CA ASN A 64 4.14 7.29 6.37
C ASN A 64 3.21 8.10 5.46
N PRO A 65 2.58 9.17 5.98
CA PRO A 65 1.80 10.08 5.14
C PRO A 65 2.68 10.65 4.01
N ILE A 66 2.08 10.87 2.85
CA ILE A 66 2.74 11.59 1.75
C ILE A 66 3.00 13.01 2.22
N SER A 67 4.27 13.34 2.42
CA SER A 67 4.64 14.71 2.76
C SER A 67 4.49 15.57 1.50
N LYS A 68 3.73 16.66 1.57
CA LYS A 68 3.54 17.61 0.46
C LYS A 68 4.85 18.11 -0.16
N SER A 69 5.98 18.00 0.54
CA SER A 69 7.32 18.34 0.04
C SER A 69 7.93 17.33 -0.94
N GLN A 70 7.37 16.11 -1.07
CA GLN A 70 7.76 15.16 -2.12
C GLN A 70 7.02 15.39 -3.44
N GLN A 71 5.89 16.10 -3.43
CA GLN A 71 5.14 16.47 -4.65
C GLN A 71 5.91 17.47 -5.53
N THR A 72 6.77 18.31 -4.95
CA THR A 72 7.47 19.38 -5.68
C THR A 72 8.84 18.98 -6.23
N ARG A 73 9.33 17.76 -5.96
CA ARG A 73 10.72 17.39 -6.30
C ARG A 73 10.90 16.75 -7.69
N ASN A 74 9.80 16.46 -8.39
CA ASN A 74 9.82 15.97 -9.78
C ASN A 74 9.43 17.04 -10.81
N GLU A 75 9.23 18.30 -10.39
CA GLU A 75 8.90 19.42 -11.29
C GLU A 75 10.03 20.45 -11.47
N LEU A 76 11.28 20.10 -11.15
CA LEU A 76 12.46 20.97 -11.36
C LEU A 76 13.57 20.28 -12.14
#